data_AF-A0A286TCE8-F1
#
_entry.id   AF-A0A286TCE8-F1
#
_cell.length_a   1.000
_cell.length_b   1.000
_cell.length_c   1.000
_cell.angle_alpha   90.00
_cell.angle_beta   90.00
_cell.angle_gamma   90.00
#
_symmetry.space_group_name_H-M   'P 1'
#
loop_
_entity.id
_entity.type
_entity.pdbx_description
1 polymer ?
#
loop_
_entity_poly.entity_id
_entity_poly.type
_entity_poly.pdbx_seq_one_letter_code
_entity_poly.pdbx_strand_id
1 'polypeptide(L)'
;MRLAGRALRRGADDDMPDGIKPPARDAVCDPLSLSTVFRGVQVLQTAISSLPIHEMRNGVKLDTVSSLVAQPDVNRSRRDFIADMVASLALDGNAFIRLLHYGGEVVSCEVLPPSLVTVSDDGRDPAAPRLRFSYLGRDYTADDVIHCKFLNVPGRLRGLGPISAAREEVESAQMARDYKARFYTDSSNLKGYLQAKEKISPDIADNAKEAWKAEGTAGDIKVLGNGLTYVPLTLKPADLQFLETQKFDTTQIARLLGIPASIMLAAVDGSNLTYSNIEQSWIEFADYTLSAYAGEIEELFNRLLPRGRTAAFDWDSSSRTGMAERYAAYRTARETGWVTNDEIRAWEHLAPLDPASQQIGEDQDAKA
;
A
#
# COMPACT_ATOMS: atom_id res chain seq x y z
N MET A 1 12.42 58.04 4.49
CA MET A 1 11.76 57.37 3.35
C MET A 1 12.69 56.26 2.88
N ARG A 2 12.33 55.00 3.20
CA ARG A 2 12.80 53.66 2.73
C ARG A 2 14.32 53.44 2.47
N LEU A 3 15.05 52.68 3.31
CA LEU A 3 15.21 51.20 3.36
C LEU A 3 15.72 50.60 2.03
N ALA A 4 16.67 49.66 1.90
CA ALA A 4 17.62 48.98 2.79
C ALA A 4 18.49 48.04 1.90
N GLY A 5 19.68 47.67 2.40
CA GLY A 5 20.14 46.28 2.39
C GLY A 5 20.55 45.62 1.06
N ARG A 6 21.84 45.71 0.74
CA ARG A 6 22.54 44.80 -0.17
C ARG A 6 23.05 43.59 0.64
N ALA A 7 22.67 42.38 0.27
CA ALA A 7 23.39 41.14 0.62
C ALA A 7 23.20 40.12 -0.52
N LEU A 8 24.31 39.50 -0.92
CA LEU A 8 24.52 38.78 -2.18
C LEU A 8 23.74 37.45 -2.27
N ARG A 9 23.35 37.08 -3.49
CA ARG A 9 23.15 35.68 -3.90
C ARG A 9 24.06 35.32 -5.07
N ARG A 10 24.47 34.05 -5.02
CA ARG A 10 25.50 33.33 -5.80
C ARG A 10 25.24 33.29 -7.31
N GLY A 11 26.37 33.27 -8.04
CA GLY A 11 26.67 32.62 -9.32
C GLY A 11 25.55 32.20 -10.26
N ALA A 12 25.50 32.92 -11.39
CA ALA A 12 25.05 32.54 -12.74
C ALA A 12 25.13 31.02 -13.04
N ASP A 13 24.14 30.28 -13.54
CA ASP A 13 22.86 30.53 -14.26
C ASP A 13 22.95 31.11 -15.69
N ASP A 14 24.15 31.42 -16.21
CA ASP A 14 24.30 32.21 -17.44
C ASP A 14 25.04 31.49 -18.61
N ASP A 15 25.16 30.17 -18.55
CA ASP A 15 25.87 29.36 -19.58
C ASP A 15 24.94 28.56 -20.52
N MET A 16 23.62 28.80 -20.50
CA MET A 16 22.66 28.01 -21.27
C MET A 16 21.80 28.90 -22.19
N PRO A 17 21.70 28.58 -23.50
CA PRO A 17 20.94 29.40 -24.44
C PRO A 17 19.44 29.41 -24.13
N ASP A 18 18.85 30.62 -24.20
CA ASP A 18 17.43 30.86 -24.00
C ASP A 18 16.58 30.07 -25.00
N GLY A 19 15.76 29.14 -24.48
CA GLY A 19 14.86 28.30 -25.27
C GLY A 19 14.87 26.81 -24.89
N ILE A 20 15.87 26.35 -24.13
CA ILE A 20 15.98 24.98 -23.63
C ILE A 20 16.05 25.01 -22.10
N LYS A 21 15.04 25.57 -21.45
CA LYS A 21 14.83 25.38 -20.01
C LYS A 21 13.71 24.33 -19.87
N PRO A 22 14.01 23.07 -19.53
CA PRO A 22 12.95 22.13 -19.15
C PRO A 22 12.16 22.77 -18.02
N PRO A 23 10.82 22.77 -18.05
CA PRO A 23 10.05 23.29 -16.94
C PRO A 23 10.46 22.54 -15.66
N ALA A 24 10.77 23.27 -14.59
CA ALA A 24 10.84 22.68 -13.27
C ALA A 24 9.42 22.15 -12.95
N ARG A 25 9.28 20.84 -12.81
CA ARG A 25 7.99 20.20 -12.52
C ARG A 25 8.07 19.58 -11.14
N ASP A 26 7.71 20.36 -10.13
CA ASP A 26 7.19 19.80 -8.88
C ASP A 26 5.74 19.39 -9.13
N ALA A 27 5.54 18.35 -9.93
CA ALA A 27 4.28 17.64 -9.91
C ALA A 27 4.33 16.76 -8.66
N VAL A 28 3.56 17.09 -7.64
CA VAL A 28 3.29 16.15 -6.53
C VAL A 28 2.71 14.90 -7.18
N CYS A 29 3.54 13.87 -7.35
CA CYS A 29 3.14 12.62 -7.95
C CYS A 29 2.21 11.91 -6.97
N ASP A 30 0.97 11.68 -7.38
CA ASP A 30 0.08 10.80 -6.64
C ASP A 30 0.55 9.35 -6.84
N PRO A 31 1.07 8.69 -5.78
CA PRO A 31 1.57 7.33 -5.89
C PRO A 31 0.48 6.33 -6.29
N LEU A 32 -0.80 6.63 -6.02
CA LEU A 32 -1.93 5.78 -6.42
C LEU A 32 -2.16 5.78 -7.93
N SER A 33 -1.58 6.72 -8.68
CA SER A 33 -1.62 6.68 -10.15
C SER A 33 -0.83 5.51 -10.73
N LEU A 34 0.08 4.90 -9.96
CA LEU A 34 0.84 3.72 -10.37
C LEU A 34 0.03 2.46 -10.03
N SER A 35 -0.29 1.66 -11.05
CA SER A 35 -1.17 0.48 -10.92
C SER A 35 -0.71 -0.50 -9.84
N THR A 36 0.60 -0.69 -9.69
CA THR A 36 1.18 -1.57 -8.66
C THR A 36 0.91 -1.05 -7.26
N VAL A 37 1.03 0.27 -7.04
CA VAL A 37 0.72 0.89 -5.74
C VAL A 37 -0.78 0.84 -5.47
N PHE A 38 -1.60 1.23 -6.44
CA PHE A 38 -3.06 1.16 -6.34
C PHE A 38 -3.53 -0.24 -5.95
N ARG A 39 -3.08 -1.25 -6.71
CA ARG A 39 -3.45 -2.64 -6.46
C ARG A 39 -2.94 -3.11 -5.10
N GLY A 40 -1.71 -2.77 -4.74
CA GLY A 40 -1.14 -3.21 -3.47
C GLY A 40 -1.90 -2.64 -2.26
N VAL A 41 -2.19 -1.34 -2.26
CA VAL A 41 -3.02 -0.71 -1.22
C VAL A 41 -4.42 -1.33 -1.19
N GLN A 42 -5.04 -1.54 -2.34
CA GLN A 42 -6.37 -2.14 -2.44
C GLN A 42 -6.41 -3.59 -1.93
N VAL A 43 -5.35 -4.39 -2.15
CA VAL A 43 -5.21 -5.75 -1.59
C VAL A 43 -5.14 -5.70 -0.07
N LEU A 44 -4.28 -4.82 0.49
CA LEU A 44 -4.15 -4.66 1.95
C LEU A 44 -5.47 -4.25 2.59
N GLN A 45 -6.15 -3.24 2.02
CA GLN A 45 -7.46 -2.79 2.49
C GLN A 45 -8.49 -3.91 2.44
N THR A 46 -8.58 -4.63 1.31
CA THR A 46 -9.57 -5.71 1.14
C THR A 46 -9.33 -6.83 2.13
N ALA A 47 -8.07 -7.25 2.30
CA ALA A 47 -7.72 -8.32 3.22
C ALA A 47 -8.13 -7.98 4.65
N ILE A 48 -7.66 -6.85 5.20
CA ILE A 48 -7.87 -6.50 6.61
C ILE A 48 -9.32 -6.11 6.89
N SER A 49 -9.94 -5.29 6.04
CA SER A 49 -11.31 -4.81 6.26
C SER A 49 -12.38 -5.90 6.09
N SER A 50 -12.01 -7.05 5.52
CA SER A 50 -12.88 -8.23 5.42
C SER A 50 -12.85 -9.11 6.67
N LEU A 51 -11.82 -8.99 7.51
CA LEU A 51 -11.64 -9.83 8.68
C LEU A 51 -12.66 -9.47 9.77
N PRO A 52 -13.29 -10.47 10.42
CA PRO A 52 -14.03 -10.27 11.64
C PRO A 52 -13.11 -9.78 12.77
N ILE A 53 -13.67 -8.97 13.66
CA ILE A 53 -13.03 -8.57 14.91
C ILE A 53 -13.91 -9.07 16.04
N HIS A 54 -13.31 -9.76 17.00
CA HIS A 54 -13.99 -10.24 18.20
C HIS A 54 -13.43 -9.55 19.42
N GLU A 55 -14.26 -9.46 20.46
CA GLU A 55 -13.78 -9.06 21.78
C GLU A 55 -13.40 -10.30 22.59
N MET A 56 -12.32 -10.16 23.32
CA MET A 56 -11.72 -11.19 24.15
C MET A 56 -11.73 -10.71 25.60
N ARG A 57 -11.97 -11.63 26.54
CA ARG A 57 -11.80 -11.40 27.97
C ARG A 57 -11.09 -12.58 28.59
N ASN A 58 -9.94 -12.34 29.22
CA ASN A 58 -9.11 -13.39 29.81
C ASN A 58 -8.79 -14.54 28.82
N GLY A 59 -8.59 -14.22 27.53
CA GLY A 59 -8.29 -15.20 26.49
C GLY A 59 -9.51 -15.94 25.91
N VAL A 60 -10.72 -15.63 26.36
CA VAL A 60 -11.98 -16.23 25.86
C VAL A 60 -12.72 -15.22 24.99
N LYS A 61 -13.21 -15.69 23.84
CA LYS A 61 -14.02 -14.92 22.90
C LYS A 61 -15.40 -14.62 23.47
N LEU A 62 -15.80 -13.36 23.38
CA LEU A 62 -17.12 -12.88 23.80
C LEU A 62 -18.11 -12.97 22.63
N ASP A 63 -19.35 -13.31 22.95
CA ASP A 63 -20.46 -13.32 21.97
C ASP A 63 -20.94 -11.91 21.60
N THR A 64 -20.57 -10.90 22.41
CA THR A 64 -20.97 -9.51 22.23
C THR A 64 -19.81 -8.66 21.77
N VAL A 65 -20.07 -7.76 20.83
CA VAL A 65 -19.13 -6.73 20.37
C VAL A 65 -19.68 -5.36 20.75
N SER A 66 -18.83 -4.49 21.30
CA SER A 66 -19.14 -3.13 21.70
C SER A 66 -19.45 -2.27 20.47
N SER A 67 -20.28 -1.26 20.65
CA SER A 67 -20.70 -0.36 19.57
C SER A 67 -19.52 0.26 18.82
N LEU A 68 -18.48 0.70 19.53
CA LEU A 68 -17.28 1.28 18.91
C LEU A 68 -16.48 0.31 18.04
N VAL A 69 -16.50 -1.00 18.33
CA VAL A 69 -15.83 -2.00 17.49
C VAL A 69 -16.72 -2.42 16.32
N ALA A 70 -18.05 -2.46 16.54
CA ALA A 70 -19.02 -2.76 15.49
C ALA A 70 -19.14 -1.63 14.45
N GLN A 71 -19.18 -0.38 14.92
CA GLN A 71 -19.31 0.82 14.10
C GLN A 71 -18.46 1.96 14.71
N PRO A 72 -17.16 2.04 14.38
CA PRO A 72 -16.25 3.04 14.96
C PRO A 72 -16.60 4.47 14.53
N ASP A 73 -16.97 4.64 13.26
CA ASP A 73 -17.41 5.91 12.68
C ASP A 73 -18.93 5.88 12.50
N VAL A 74 -19.65 6.81 13.10
CA VAL A 74 -21.12 6.85 13.02
C VAL A 74 -21.62 7.21 11.62
N ASN A 75 -20.78 7.86 10.82
CA ASN A 75 -21.13 8.35 9.48
C ASN A 75 -20.70 7.39 8.36
N ARG A 76 -19.85 6.39 8.66
CA ARG A 76 -19.25 5.50 7.66
C ARG A 76 -19.31 4.04 8.09
N SER A 77 -19.14 3.13 7.14
CA SER A 77 -19.09 1.71 7.48
C SER A 77 -17.79 1.37 8.21
N ARG A 78 -17.81 0.32 9.05
CA ARG A 78 -16.59 -0.20 9.68
C ARG A 78 -15.52 -0.56 8.65
N ARG A 79 -15.95 -1.07 7.49
CA ARG A 79 -15.06 -1.42 6.38
C ARG A 79 -14.32 -0.19 5.86
N ASP A 80 -15.03 0.91 5.62
CA ASP A 80 -14.42 2.15 5.13
C ASP A 80 -13.46 2.75 6.16
N PHE A 81 -13.85 2.74 7.44
CA PHE A 81 -13.00 3.21 8.53
C PHE A 81 -11.66 2.44 8.58
N ILE A 82 -11.72 1.11 8.55
CA ILE A 82 -10.52 0.25 8.55
C ILE A 82 -9.73 0.47 7.25
N ALA A 83 -10.39 0.56 6.10
CA ALA A 83 -9.72 0.78 4.82
C ALA A 83 -8.95 2.11 4.80
N ASP A 84 -9.51 3.18 5.36
CA ASP A 84 -8.84 4.49 5.46
C ASP A 84 -7.64 4.44 6.40
N MET A 85 -7.74 3.72 7.51
CA MET A 85 -6.59 3.49 8.39
C MET A 85 -5.46 2.75 7.68
N VAL A 86 -5.78 1.65 7.00
CA VAL A 86 -4.81 0.86 6.24
C VAL A 86 -4.15 1.70 5.15
N ALA A 87 -4.93 2.48 4.39
CA ALA A 87 -4.37 3.38 3.38
C ALA A 87 -3.47 4.44 4.00
N SER A 88 -3.87 5.03 5.13
CA SER A 88 -3.06 6.04 5.84
C SER A 88 -1.72 5.46 6.32
N LEU A 89 -1.74 4.24 6.87
CA LEU A 89 -0.54 3.52 7.28
C LEU A 89 0.35 3.12 6.09
N ALA A 90 -0.24 2.64 4.99
CA ALA A 90 0.52 2.21 3.81
C ALA A 90 1.14 3.39 3.04
N LEU A 91 0.38 4.48 2.86
CA LEU A 91 0.78 5.62 2.04
C LEU A 91 1.68 6.61 2.79
N ASP A 92 1.32 6.95 4.04
CA ASP A 92 2.00 7.97 4.84
C ASP A 92 2.77 7.37 6.03
N GLY A 93 2.36 6.21 6.54
CA GLY A 93 2.92 5.60 7.75
C GLY A 93 2.22 5.99 9.04
N ASN A 94 1.22 6.84 8.95
CA ASN A 94 0.56 7.44 10.10
C ASN A 94 -0.95 7.41 9.87
N ALA A 95 -1.69 6.87 10.84
CA ALA A 95 -3.13 7.06 10.92
C ALA A 95 -3.44 7.86 12.19
N PHE A 96 -4.15 8.97 12.03
CA PHE A 96 -4.55 9.83 13.14
C PHE A 96 -6.05 9.71 13.33
N ILE A 97 -6.48 9.25 14.50
CA ILE A 97 -7.87 8.97 14.80
C ILE A 97 -8.36 9.99 15.80
N ARG A 98 -9.21 10.92 15.36
CA ARG A 98 -9.87 11.89 16.24
C ARG A 98 -11.00 11.21 16.99
N LEU A 99 -11.00 11.36 18.30
CA LEU A 99 -12.05 10.87 19.18
C LEU A 99 -13.11 11.95 19.37
N LEU A 100 -14.36 11.60 19.08
CA LEU A 100 -15.51 12.45 19.38
C LEU A 100 -16.12 11.99 20.71
N HIS A 101 -16.18 12.92 21.65
CA HIS A 101 -16.73 12.66 22.98
C HIS A 101 -18.14 13.24 23.12
N TYR A 102 -19.04 12.49 23.75
CA TYR A 102 -20.34 12.97 24.20
C TYR A 102 -20.61 12.44 25.61
N GLY A 103 -20.91 13.33 26.56
CA GLY A 103 -21.12 12.94 27.96
C GLY A 103 -19.89 12.35 28.66
N GLY A 104 -18.68 12.59 28.14
CA GLY A 104 -17.43 12.03 28.66
C GLY A 104 -17.04 10.67 28.07
N GLU A 105 -17.91 10.05 27.29
CA GLU A 105 -17.65 8.80 26.58
C GLU A 105 -17.29 9.06 25.12
N VAL A 106 -16.42 8.21 24.54
CA VAL A 106 -16.12 8.25 23.11
C VAL A 106 -17.31 7.65 22.36
N VAL A 107 -17.91 8.44 21.48
CA VAL A 107 -19.07 8.01 20.68
C VAL A 107 -18.74 7.73 19.23
N SER A 108 -17.63 8.29 18.72
CA SER A 108 -17.19 8.04 17.35
C SER A 108 -15.71 8.33 17.16
N CYS A 109 -15.13 7.65 16.17
CA CYS A 109 -13.74 7.78 15.74
C CYS A 109 -13.71 8.25 14.29
N GLU A 110 -12.90 9.28 14.00
CA GLU A 110 -12.74 9.82 12.65
C GLU A 110 -11.29 9.75 12.21
N VAL A 111 -11.02 9.08 11.10
CA VAL A 111 -9.69 9.05 10.48
C VAL A 111 -9.39 10.41 9.85
N LEU A 112 -8.37 11.10 10.35
CA LEU A 112 -7.92 12.39 9.80
C LEU A 112 -6.93 12.16 8.65
N PRO A 113 -6.99 12.97 7.57
CA PRO A 113 -6.01 12.94 6.49
C PRO A 113 -4.59 13.21 7.01
N PRO A 114 -3.64 12.26 6.90
CA PRO A 114 -2.32 12.40 7.52
C PRO A 114 -1.49 13.58 7.00
N SER A 115 -1.72 13.98 5.74
CA SER A 115 -1.07 15.11 5.08
C SER A 115 -1.48 16.47 5.64
N LEU A 116 -2.61 16.54 6.36
CA LEU A 116 -3.14 17.76 6.97
C LEU A 116 -2.89 17.83 8.47
N VAL A 117 -2.28 16.80 9.06
CA VAL A 117 -1.97 16.72 10.48
C VAL A 117 -0.50 17.06 10.70
N THR A 118 -0.24 18.06 11.52
CA THR A 118 1.12 18.36 12.02
C THR A 118 1.29 17.76 13.41
N VAL A 119 2.41 17.08 13.66
CA VAL A 119 2.75 16.53 14.97
C VAL A 119 3.90 17.34 15.56
N SER A 120 3.72 17.85 16.77
CA SER A 120 4.78 18.53 17.53
C SER A 120 4.97 17.88 18.90
N ASP A 121 6.10 18.18 19.53
CA ASP A 121 6.47 17.71 20.85
C ASP A 121 6.66 18.92 21.78
N ASP A 122 5.79 19.03 22.79
CA ASP A 122 5.90 20.03 23.87
C ASP A 122 6.79 19.54 25.02
N GLY A 123 7.32 18.31 24.91
CA GLY A 123 8.18 17.67 25.87
C GLY A 123 9.60 18.22 25.87
N ARG A 124 10.38 17.81 26.88
CA ARG A 124 11.81 18.11 26.97
C ARG A 124 12.69 16.89 26.75
N ASP A 125 12.12 15.70 26.88
CA ASP A 125 12.80 14.42 26.73
C ASP A 125 12.31 13.74 25.43
N PRO A 126 13.16 13.63 24.40
CA PRO A 126 12.81 12.93 23.17
C PRO A 126 12.41 11.45 23.36
N ALA A 127 12.75 10.83 24.49
CA ALA A 127 12.31 9.47 24.83
C ALA A 127 10.88 9.43 25.40
N ALA A 128 10.35 10.57 25.84
CA ALA A 128 9.01 10.71 26.40
C ALA A 128 8.31 11.96 25.82
N PRO A 129 8.00 11.96 24.51
CA PRO A 129 7.45 13.13 23.85
C PRO A 129 6.04 13.44 24.38
N ARG A 130 5.77 14.72 24.62
CA ARG A 130 4.42 15.22 24.91
C ARG A 130 3.78 15.68 23.61
N LEU A 131 3.17 14.72 22.91
CA LEU A 131 2.62 14.93 21.57
C LEU A 131 1.48 15.94 21.56
N ARG A 132 1.52 16.83 20.57
CA ARG A 132 0.41 17.69 20.15
C ARG A 132 0.16 17.48 18.67
N PHE A 133 -1.11 17.60 18.29
CA PHE A 133 -1.56 17.44 16.92
C PHE A 133 -2.27 18.72 16.48
N SER A 134 -1.91 19.26 15.33
CA SER A 134 -2.62 20.39 14.75
C SER A 134 -3.27 19.95 13.45
N TYR A 135 -4.59 20.18 13.32
CA TYR A 135 -5.38 19.83 12.14
C TYR A 135 -6.35 20.97 11.82
N LEU A 136 -6.27 21.49 10.59
CA LEU A 136 -7.06 22.63 10.11
C LEU A 136 -7.06 23.85 11.06
N GLY A 137 -5.89 24.14 11.66
CA GLY A 137 -5.70 25.27 12.57
C GLY A 137 -6.26 25.07 13.99
N ARG A 138 -6.69 23.85 14.33
CA ARG A 138 -7.07 23.46 15.70
C ARG A 138 -6.03 22.52 16.29
N ASP A 139 -5.71 22.76 17.56
CA ASP A 139 -4.78 21.92 18.30
C ASP A 139 -5.52 20.88 19.13
N TYR A 140 -4.93 19.70 19.18
CA TYR A 140 -5.43 18.50 19.84
C TYR A 140 -4.31 17.89 20.69
N THR A 141 -4.71 17.12 21.69
CA THR A 141 -3.81 16.39 22.59
C THR A 141 -3.85 14.89 22.32
N ALA A 142 -3.01 14.12 23.02
CA ALA A 142 -3.02 12.66 22.97
C ALA A 142 -4.29 12.00 23.57
N ASP A 143 -5.15 12.79 24.22
CA ASP A 143 -6.48 12.36 24.66
C ASP A 143 -7.54 12.55 23.56
N ASP A 144 -7.35 13.52 22.66
CA ASP A 144 -8.28 13.80 21.57
C ASP A 144 -7.96 13.02 20.29
N VAL A 145 -6.70 12.66 20.08
CA VAL A 145 -6.21 11.98 18.87
C VAL A 145 -5.34 10.79 19.25
N ILE A 146 -5.71 9.62 18.73
CA ILE A 146 -4.86 8.42 18.77
C ILE A 146 -4.00 8.42 17.50
N HIS A 147 -2.68 8.25 17.68
CA HIS A 147 -1.71 8.21 16.59
C HIS A 147 -1.19 6.79 16.43
N CYS A 148 -1.67 6.09 15.41
CA CYS A 148 -1.19 4.78 14.98
C CYS A 148 -0.06 4.96 13.97
N LYS A 149 1.00 4.14 14.08
CA LYS A 149 2.22 4.26 13.27
C LYS A 149 2.60 2.92 12.69
N PHE A 150 2.84 2.87 11.38
CA PHE A 150 3.24 1.62 10.73
C PHE A 150 4.63 1.16 11.17
N LEU A 151 5.65 2.02 10.99
CA LEU A 151 7.00 1.78 11.49
C LEU A 151 7.41 2.88 12.47
N ASN A 152 7.76 2.48 13.68
CA ASN A 152 8.27 3.36 14.72
C ASN A 152 9.80 3.47 14.68
N VAL A 153 10.33 4.69 14.71
CA VAL A 153 11.76 4.97 14.84
C VAL A 153 11.97 5.86 16.06
N PRO A 154 12.77 5.45 17.06
CA PRO A 154 13.04 6.25 18.25
C PRO A 154 13.47 7.69 17.89
N GLY A 155 12.88 8.67 18.58
CA GLY A 155 13.12 10.10 18.34
C GLY A 155 12.36 10.70 17.15
N ARG A 156 11.67 9.90 16.31
CA ARG A 156 10.77 10.44 15.28
C ARG A 156 9.35 10.54 15.79
N LEU A 157 8.76 11.74 15.63
CA LEU A 157 7.38 11.98 16.04
C LEU A 157 6.36 11.30 15.12
N ARG A 158 6.67 11.16 13.82
CA ARG A 158 5.88 10.44 12.83
C ARG A 158 6.49 9.07 12.52
N GLY A 159 5.62 8.10 12.27
CA GLY A 159 5.98 6.82 11.69
C GLY A 159 6.32 6.93 10.21
N LEU A 160 6.89 5.86 9.67
CA LEU A 160 7.20 5.70 8.25
C LEU A 160 6.30 4.62 7.66
N GLY A 161 5.65 4.93 6.55
CA GLY A 161 4.88 3.98 5.76
C GLY A 161 5.71 3.47 4.59
N PRO A 162 5.39 2.30 4.03
CA PRO A 162 6.14 1.71 2.93
C PRO A 162 6.29 2.68 1.75
N ILE A 163 5.20 3.28 1.27
CA ILE A 163 5.25 4.21 0.13
C ILE A 163 5.98 5.51 0.49
N SER A 164 5.75 6.05 1.69
CA SER A 164 6.44 7.27 2.14
C SER A 164 7.95 7.07 2.27
N ALA A 165 8.40 5.88 2.70
CA ALA A 165 9.80 5.57 2.94
C ALA A 165 10.59 5.43 1.63
N ALA A 166 9.96 4.90 0.58
CA ALA A 166 10.56 4.74 -0.75
C ALA A 166 9.97 5.70 -1.79
N ARG A 167 9.62 6.92 -1.36
CA ARG A 167 8.97 7.93 -2.23
C ARG A 167 9.75 8.17 -3.52
N GLU A 168 11.07 8.33 -3.42
CA GLU A 168 11.94 8.57 -4.58
C GLU A 168 11.92 7.39 -5.57
N GLU A 169 11.87 6.15 -5.07
CA GLU A 169 11.78 4.96 -5.92
C GLU A 169 10.43 4.89 -6.64
N VAL A 170 9.33 5.18 -5.94
CA VAL A 170 7.97 5.19 -6.52
C VAL A 170 7.83 6.31 -7.56
N GLU A 171 8.35 7.50 -7.26
CA GLU A 171 8.35 8.63 -8.19
C GLU A 171 9.21 8.34 -9.43
N SER A 172 10.37 7.70 -9.27
CA SER A 172 11.21 7.26 -10.38
C SER A 172 10.47 6.26 -11.29
N ALA A 173 9.81 5.25 -10.72
CA ALA A 173 9.02 4.29 -11.48
C ALA A 173 7.87 4.96 -12.26
N GLN A 174 7.23 5.97 -11.65
CA GLN A 174 6.20 6.76 -12.32
C GLN A 174 6.78 7.61 -13.47
N MET A 175 7.92 8.26 -13.27
CA MET A 175 8.60 9.02 -14.32
C MET A 175 9.01 8.12 -15.49
N ALA A 176 9.51 6.91 -15.21
CA ALA A 176 9.87 5.92 -16.23
C ALA A 176 8.64 5.48 -17.05
N ARG A 177 7.52 5.21 -16.38
CA ARG A 177 6.23 4.90 -17.04
C ARG A 177 5.77 6.05 -17.94
N ASP A 178 5.79 7.28 -17.42
CA ASP A 178 5.32 8.46 -18.15
C ASP A 178 6.24 8.79 -19.33
N TYR A 179 7.56 8.60 -19.17
CA TYR A 179 8.52 8.70 -20.26
C TYR A 179 8.23 7.66 -21.34
N LYS A 180 7.98 6.39 -20.98
CA LYS A 180 7.58 5.34 -21.93
C LYS A 180 6.29 5.71 -22.68
N ALA A 181 5.28 6.23 -21.98
CA ALA A 181 4.04 6.65 -22.62
C ALA A 181 4.26 7.81 -23.61
N ARG A 182 5.09 8.80 -23.23
CA ARG A 182 5.49 9.90 -24.12
C ARG A 182 6.32 9.41 -25.29
N PHE A 183 7.20 8.43 -25.08
CA PHE A 183 8.00 7.86 -26.15
C PHE A 183 7.14 7.26 -27.29
N TYR A 184 5.99 6.66 -26.99
CA TYR A 184 5.09 6.15 -28.02
C TYR A 184 4.13 7.19 -28.60
N THR A 185 3.77 8.22 -27.83
CA THR A 185 2.78 9.24 -28.24
C THR A 185 3.41 10.47 -28.90
N ASP A 186 4.68 10.76 -28.59
CA ASP A 186 5.38 11.90 -29.15
C ASP A 186 5.83 11.63 -30.58
N SER A 187 5.27 12.41 -31.51
CA SER A 187 5.61 12.38 -32.92
C SER A 187 7.01 12.91 -33.23
N SER A 188 7.68 13.58 -32.26
CA SER A 188 9.04 14.10 -32.41
C SER A 188 10.13 13.06 -32.27
N ASN A 189 9.80 11.83 -31.83
CA ASN A 189 10.77 10.76 -31.78
C ASN A 189 11.19 10.42 -33.22
N LEU A 190 12.41 10.80 -33.60
CA LEU A 190 12.96 10.51 -34.92
C LEU A 190 12.99 8.99 -35.12
N LYS A 191 12.04 8.47 -35.88
CA LYS A 191 11.99 7.06 -36.29
C LYS A 191 13.08 6.72 -37.32
N GLY A 192 13.62 7.75 -37.96
CA GLY A 192 14.67 7.69 -38.95
C GLY A 192 14.88 9.06 -39.59
N TYR A 193 15.86 9.14 -40.47
CA TYR A 193 16.11 10.34 -41.28
C TYR A 193 16.27 9.94 -42.75
N LEU A 194 16.00 10.90 -43.63
CA LEU A 194 16.24 10.75 -45.07
C LEU A 194 17.64 11.27 -45.37
N GLN A 195 18.50 10.39 -45.90
CA GLN A 195 19.86 10.73 -46.27
C GLN A 195 19.95 10.92 -47.79
N ALA A 196 20.44 12.09 -48.23
CA ALA A 196 20.82 12.35 -49.61
C ALA A 196 22.32 12.10 -49.81
N LYS A 197 22.71 11.56 -50.97
CA LYS A 197 24.13 11.36 -51.34
C LYS A 197 24.82 12.67 -51.76
N GLU A 198 24.05 13.64 -52.24
CA GLU A 198 24.52 14.94 -52.72
C GLU A 198 23.85 16.08 -51.94
N LYS A 199 24.44 17.28 -52.00
CA LYS A 199 23.82 18.48 -51.40
C LYS A 199 22.53 18.81 -52.14
N ILE A 200 21.40 18.73 -51.45
CA ILE A 200 20.09 19.12 -51.95
C ILE A 200 19.80 20.59 -51.60
N SER A 201 19.07 21.29 -52.47
CA SER A 201 18.56 22.63 -52.13
C SER A 201 17.43 22.54 -51.10
N PRO A 202 17.17 23.62 -50.31
CA PRO A 202 16.07 23.65 -49.34
C PRO A 202 14.71 23.29 -49.96
N ASP A 203 14.43 23.79 -51.16
CA ASP A 203 13.17 23.53 -51.87
C ASP A 203 12.97 22.03 -52.18
N ILE A 204 14.05 21.31 -52.52
CA ILE A 204 13.99 19.86 -52.79
C ILE A 204 13.77 19.09 -51.48
N ALA A 205 14.40 19.54 -50.39
CA ALA A 205 14.24 18.93 -49.06
C ALA A 205 12.81 19.09 -48.52
N ASP A 206 12.21 20.27 -48.70
CA ASP A 206 10.84 20.53 -48.26
C ASP A 206 9.82 19.75 -49.09
N ASN A 207 9.99 19.71 -50.42
CA ASN A 207 9.16 18.86 -51.29
C ASN A 207 9.25 17.37 -50.92
N ALA A 208 10.46 16.86 -50.62
CA ALA A 208 10.64 15.47 -50.19
C ALA A 208 10.00 15.20 -48.83
N LYS A 209 10.06 16.17 -47.90
CA LYS A 209 9.41 16.08 -46.59
C LYS A 209 7.89 16.11 -46.71
N GLU A 210 7.33 16.94 -47.57
CA GLU A 210 5.89 16.98 -47.85
C GLU A 210 5.40 15.69 -48.50
N ALA A 211 6.11 15.19 -49.52
CA ALA A 211 5.82 13.90 -50.13
C ALA A 211 5.90 12.73 -49.13
N TRP A 212 6.83 12.81 -48.16
CA TRP A 212 6.95 11.81 -47.10
C TRP A 212 5.81 11.91 -46.06
N LYS A 213 5.35 13.12 -45.75
CA LYS A 213 4.27 13.39 -44.79
C LYS A 213 2.87 13.18 -45.36
N ALA A 214 2.71 13.18 -46.68
CA ALA A 214 1.43 12.89 -47.33
C ALA A 214 0.85 11.57 -46.80
N GLU A 215 -0.43 11.63 -46.40
CA GLU A 215 -1.17 10.48 -45.89
C GLU A 215 -1.33 9.44 -47.01
N GLY A 216 -1.03 8.18 -46.68
CA GLY A 216 -1.22 7.04 -47.55
C GLY A 216 -1.83 5.89 -46.76
N THR A 217 -2.62 5.05 -47.43
CA THR A 217 -3.27 3.90 -46.81
C THR A 217 -2.20 2.87 -46.41
N ALA A 218 -2.44 2.07 -45.37
CA ALA A 218 -1.51 1.01 -44.99
C ALA A 218 -1.29 0.05 -46.18
N GLY A 219 -0.11 0.11 -46.82
CA GLY A 219 0.21 -0.64 -48.03
C GLY A 219 0.68 0.21 -49.22
N ASP A 220 0.55 1.54 -49.19
CA ASP A 220 1.02 2.42 -50.26
C ASP A 220 2.56 2.53 -50.28
N ILE A 221 3.14 2.33 -51.47
CA ILE A 221 4.59 2.46 -51.70
C ILE A 221 4.94 3.94 -51.81
N LYS A 222 5.61 4.48 -50.77
CA LYS A 222 6.15 5.84 -50.80
C LYS A 222 7.39 5.90 -51.69
N VAL A 223 7.28 6.58 -52.83
CA VAL A 223 8.40 6.79 -53.76
C VAL A 223 9.14 8.08 -53.36
N LEU A 224 10.38 7.94 -52.94
CA LEU A 224 11.28 9.06 -52.66
C LEU A 224 12.17 9.33 -53.87
N GLY A 225 12.23 10.59 -54.32
CA GLY A 225 13.06 10.98 -55.45
C GLY A 225 14.56 11.05 -55.13
N ASN A 226 15.38 11.04 -56.20
CA ASN A 226 16.78 11.48 -56.21
C ASN A 226 17.77 10.80 -55.23
N GLY A 227 17.76 9.46 -55.16
CA GLY A 227 18.78 8.71 -54.42
C GLY A 227 18.71 8.86 -52.89
N LEU A 228 17.58 9.35 -52.36
CA LEU A 228 17.30 9.41 -50.93
C LEU A 228 17.19 8.01 -50.34
N THR A 229 17.93 7.76 -49.26
CA THR A 229 17.85 6.50 -48.51
C THR A 229 17.26 6.79 -47.13
N TYR A 230 16.19 6.06 -46.77
CA TYR A 230 15.66 6.09 -45.42
C TYR A 230 16.58 5.30 -44.50
N VAL A 231 17.18 5.97 -43.52
CA VAL A 231 17.98 5.32 -42.48
C VAL A 231 17.10 5.20 -41.23
N PRO A 232 16.59 3.99 -40.90
CA PRO A 232 15.87 3.79 -39.65
C PRO A 232 16.84 3.97 -38.48
N LEU A 233 16.45 4.78 -37.50
CA LEU A 233 17.13 4.77 -36.21
C LEU A 233 16.62 3.54 -35.47
N THR A 234 17.44 2.49 -35.38
CA THR A 234 17.05 1.22 -34.79
C THR A 234 16.67 1.38 -33.32
N LEU A 235 15.39 1.24 -33.02
CA LEU A 235 14.79 1.32 -31.67
C LEU A 235 14.90 0.01 -30.86
N LYS A 236 15.46 -1.06 -31.43
CA LYS A 236 15.32 -2.44 -30.93
C LYS A 236 15.84 -2.75 -29.50
N PRO A 237 16.89 -2.10 -28.95
CA PRO A 237 17.36 -2.41 -27.59
C PRO A 237 16.52 -1.76 -26.47
N ALA A 238 15.85 -0.65 -26.75
CA ALA A 238 15.20 0.16 -25.71
C ALA A 238 13.90 -0.48 -25.20
N ASP A 239 13.10 -1.07 -26.10
CA ASP A 239 11.82 -1.69 -25.74
C ASP A 239 11.98 -2.85 -24.75
N LEU A 240 13.01 -3.70 -24.94
CA LEU A 240 13.32 -4.79 -24.00
C LEU A 240 13.78 -4.26 -22.65
N GLN A 241 14.64 -3.23 -22.65
CA GLN A 241 15.12 -2.61 -21.41
C GLN A 241 14.01 -1.91 -20.62
N PHE A 242 13.02 -1.30 -21.27
CA PHE A 242 11.85 -0.72 -20.60
C PHE A 242 10.98 -1.79 -19.94
N LEU A 243 10.82 -2.95 -20.57
CA LEU A 243 10.05 -4.06 -19.99
C LEU A 243 10.74 -4.65 -18.77
N GLU A 244 12.06 -4.85 -18.83
CA GLU A 244 12.85 -5.33 -17.69
C GLU A 244 12.80 -4.35 -16.51
N THR A 245 12.96 -3.04 -16.78
CA THR A 245 12.86 -1.99 -15.75
C THR A 245 11.47 -1.99 -15.10
N GLN A 246 10.40 -2.08 -15.91
CA GLN A 246 9.03 -2.09 -15.40
C GLN A 246 8.73 -3.33 -14.53
N LYS A 247 9.26 -4.50 -14.88
CA LYS A 247 9.15 -5.73 -14.07
C LYS A 247 9.90 -5.58 -12.75
N PHE A 248 11.09 -5.00 -12.78
CA PHE A 248 11.89 -4.74 -11.59
C PHE A 248 11.18 -3.77 -10.64
N ASP A 249 10.68 -2.63 -11.13
CA ASP A 249 9.93 -1.65 -10.34
C ASP A 249 8.69 -2.26 -9.69
N THR A 250 7.95 -3.08 -10.45
CA THR A 250 6.77 -3.78 -9.92
C THR A 250 7.15 -4.71 -8.76
N THR A 251 8.25 -5.45 -8.90
CA THR A 251 8.74 -6.38 -7.87
C THR A 251 9.25 -5.62 -6.64
N GLN A 252 9.93 -4.48 -6.82
CA GLN A 252 10.39 -3.64 -5.72
C GLN A 252 9.22 -3.06 -4.93
N ILE A 253 8.21 -2.51 -5.61
CA ILE A 253 7.01 -1.96 -4.95
C ILE A 253 6.22 -3.05 -4.24
N ALA A 254 6.08 -4.24 -4.84
CA ALA A 254 5.42 -5.37 -4.19
C ALA A 254 6.16 -5.79 -2.90
N ARG A 255 7.51 -5.85 -2.95
CA ARG A 255 8.36 -6.11 -1.78
C ARG A 255 8.19 -5.05 -0.70
N LEU A 256 8.15 -3.79 -1.08
CA LEU A 256 7.97 -2.66 -0.18
C LEU A 256 6.64 -2.73 0.58
N LEU A 257 5.57 -3.14 -0.10
CA LEU A 257 4.25 -3.34 0.50
C LEU A 257 4.10 -4.68 1.24
N GLY A 258 5.10 -5.56 1.19
CA GLY A 258 5.06 -6.89 1.81
C GLY A 258 4.14 -7.88 1.09
N ILE A 259 3.73 -7.61 -0.15
CA ILE A 259 2.73 -8.43 -0.85
C ILE A 259 3.43 -9.46 -1.75
N PRO A 260 3.19 -10.77 -1.58
CA PRO A 260 3.64 -11.79 -2.51
C PRO A 260 3.20 -11.50 -3.95
N ALA A 261 4.11 -11.73 -4.91
CA ALA A 261 3.84 -11.47 -6.33
C ALA A 261 2.62 -12.25 -6.87
N SER A 262 2.38 -13.46 -6.34
CA SER A 262 1.21 -14.30 -6.64
C SER A 262 -0.11 -13.61 -6.29
N ILE A 263 -0.17 -12.91 -5.15
CA ILE A 263 -1.35 -12.18 -4.68
C ILE A 263 -1.56 -10.88 -5.48
N MET A 264 -0.47 -10.27 -5.94
CA MET A 264 -0.51 -9.10 -6.83
C MET A 264 -1.00 -9.43 -8.24
N LEU A 265 -1.25 -10.71 -8.57
CA LEU A 265 -1.59 -11.20 -9.91
C LEU A 265 -0.52 -10.80 -10.96
N ALA A 266 0.72 -10.62 -10.52
CA ALA A 266 1.84 -10.37 -11.41
C ALA A 266 2.36 -11.70 -11.96
N ALA A 267 2.65 -11.75 -13.27
CA ALA A 267 3.26 -12.93 -13.88
C ALA A 267 4.64 -13.17 -13.25
N VAL A 268 4.79 -14.31 -12.58
CA VAL A 268 6.09 -14.76 -12.07
C VAL A 268 6.70 -15.63 -13.18
N ASP A 269 7.65 -15.07 -13.93
CA ASP A 269 8.33 -15.79 -15.00
C ASP A 269 9.01 -17.05 -14.44
N GLY A 270 8.64 -18.23 -14.97
CA GLY A 270 9.29 -19.51 -14.64
C GLY A 270 8.86 -20.19 -13.34
N SER A 271 7.91 -19.65 -12.58
CA SER A 271 7.41 -20.35 -11.39
C SER A 271 6.28 -21.31 -11.76
N ASN A 272 6.53 -22.61 -11.63
CA ASN A 272 5.48 -23.61 -11.47
C ASN A 272 4.84 -23.40 -10.09
N LEU A 273 3.96 -22.42 -9.94
CA LEU A 273 3.20 -22.21 -8.71
C LEU A 273 2.25 -23.40 -8.53
N THR A 274 2.66 -24.36 -7.71
CA THR A 274 1.77 -25.39 -7.18
C THR A 274 0.82 -24.78 -6.14
N TYR A 275 -0.35 -25.38 -5.98
CA TYR A 275 -1.38 -24.93 -5.02
C TYR A 275 -0.82 -24.77 -3.59
N SER A 276 0.01 -25.71 -3.13
CA SER A 276 0.68 -25.66 -1.82
C SER A 276 1.59 -24.42 -1.64
N ASN A 277 2.31 -24.00 -2.69
CA ASN A 277 3.17 -22.81 -2.61
C ASN A 277 2.34 -21.52 -2.49
N ILE A 278 1.14 -21.49 -3.07
CA ILE A 278 0.22 -20.34 -2.99
C ILE A 278 -0.35 -20.22 -1.58
N GLU A 279 -0.75 -21.33 -0.97
CA GLU A 279 -1.28 -21.33 0.41
C GLU A 279 -0.23 -20.85 1.42
N GLN A 280 1.02 -21.32 1.30
CA GLN A 280 2.11 -20.84 2.13
C GLN A 280 2.34 -19.33 1.96
N SER A 281 2.25 -18.81 0.72
CA SER A 281 2.37 -17.37 0.46
C SER A 281 1.25 -16.55 1.13
N TRP A 282 0.04 -17.09 1.23
CA TRP A 282 -1.06 -16.44 1.95
C TRP A 282 -0.83 -16.39 3.46
N ILE A 283 -0.27 -17.46 4.04
CA ILE A 283 0.09 -17.51 5.46
C ILE A 283 1.18 -16.47 5.75
N GLU A 284 2.27 -16.47 4.97
CA GLU A 284 3.35 -15.49 5.13
C GLU A 284 2.86 -14.03 4.98
N PHE A 285 1.92 -13.80 4.05
CA PHE A 285 1.30 -12.50 3.87
C PHE A 285 0.48 -12.07 5.10
N ALA A 286 -0.33 -12.99 5.66
CA ALA A 286 -1.09 -12.71 6.88
C ALA A 286 -0.16 -12.41 8.06
N ASP A 287 0.78 -13.32 8.34
CA ASP A 287 1.63 -13.30 9.52
C ASP A 287 2.57 -12.09 9.56
N TYR A 288 3.26 -11.81 8.44
CA TYR A 288 4.30 -10.78 8.43
C TYR A 288 3.82 -9.41 7.95
N THR A 289 2.82 -9.36 7.07
CA THR A 289 2.39 -8.10 6.45
C THR A 289 1.09 -7.60 7.05
N LEU A 290 0.03 -8.41 7.01
CA LEU A 290 -1.28 -7.95 7.47
C LEU A 290 -1.31 -7.73 8.99
N SER A 291 -0.61 -8.55 9.77
CA SER A 291 -0.46 -8.38 11.22
C SER A 291 0.07 -7.01 11.64
N ALA A 292 0.97 -6.40 10.85
CA ALA A 292 1.53 -5.09 11.17
C ALA A 292 0.46 -3.97 11.14
N TYR A 293 -0.52 -4.08 10.24
CA TYR A 293 -1.63 -3.15 10.16
C TYR A 293 -2.74 -3.52 11.16
N ALA A 294 -3.04 -4.81 11.28
CA ALA A 294 -4.06 -5.32 12.18
C ALA A 294 -3.74 -5.00 13.65
N GLY A 295 -2.49 -5.17 14.07
CA GLY A 295 -2.04 -4.88 15.43
C GLY A 295 -2.27 -3.41 15.82
N GLU A 296 -1.96 -2.45 14.95
CA GLU A 296 -2.23 -1.03 15.23
C GLU A 296 -3.74 -0.72 15.36
N ILE A 297 -4.58 -1.43 14.61
CA ILE A 297 -6.05 -1.32 14.69
C ILE A 297 -6.58 -2.00 15.97
N GLU A 298 -6.02 -3.15 16.36
CA GLU A 298 -6.33 -3.82 17.62
C GLU A 298 -5.96 -2.93 18.82
N GLU A 299 -4.78 -2.34 18.82
CA GLU A 299 -4.33 -1.40 19.86
C GLU A 299 -5.25 -0.17 19.96
N LEU A 300 -5.70 0.38 18.83
CA LEU A 300 -6.72 1.42 18.81
C LEU A 300 -7.98 0.97 19.56
N PHE A 301 -8.54 -0.18 19.21
CA PHE A 301 -9.75 -0.67 19.85
C PHE A 301 -9.53 -1.04 21.32
N ASN A 302 -8.39 -1.65 21.66
CA ASN A 302 -8.01 -2.00 23.03
C ASN A 302 -7.98 -0.77 23.94
N ARG A 303 -7.56 0.38 23.42
CA ARG A 303 -7.56 1.65 24.16
C ARG A 303 -8.97 2.23 24.37
N LEU A 304 -9.90 1.93 23.48
CA LEU A 304 -11.29 2.41 23.51
C LEU A 304 -12.24 1.47 24.28
N LEU A 305 -11.86 0.19 24.42
CA LEU A 305 -12.65 -0.81 25.12
C LEU A 305 -12.56 -0.67 26.65
N PRO A 306 -13.60 -1.12 27.38
CA PRO A 306 -13.53 -1.20 28.84
C PRO A 306 -12.39 -2.10 29.31
N ARG A 307 -11.83 -1.77 30.49
CA ARG A 307 -10.74 -2.55 31.11
C ARG A 307 -11.06 -4.05 31.18
N GLY A 308 -10.10 -4.86 30.77
CA GLY A 308 -10.21 -6.32 30.77
C GLY A 308 -10.85 -6.91 29.51
N ARG A 309 -11.23 -6.08 28.53
CA ARG A 309 -11.58 -6.52 27.17
C ARG A 309 -10.49 -6.10 26.20
N THR A 310 -10.26 -6.93 25.19
CA THR A 310 -9.37 -6.63 24.07
C THR A 310 -10.04 -7.01 22.75
N ALA A 311 -9.84 -6.24 21.70
CA ALA A 311 -10.22 -6.59 20.34
C ALA A 311 -9.12 -7.45 19.70
N ALA A 312 -9.50 -8.46 18.94
CA ALA A 312 -8.59 -9.29 18.16
C ALA A 312 -9.23 -9.64 16.81
N PHE A 313 -8.43 -9.59 15.74
CA PHE A 313 -8.82 -10.04 14.42
C PHE A 313 -8.88 -11.57 14.35
N ASP A 314 -9.87 -12.08 13.61
CA ASP A 314 -10.07 -13.51 13.37
C ASP A 314 -9.38 -13.96 12.09
N TRP A 315 -8.12 -14.37 12.22
CA TRP A 315 -7.32 -14.91 11.12
C TRP A 315 -7.78 -16.30 10.67
N ASP A 316 -8.32 -17.09 11.60
CA ASP A 316 -8.76 -18.46 11.35
C ASP A 316 -9.96 -18.52 10.40
N SER A 317 -10.88 -17.57 10.52
CA SER A 317 -12.06 -17.49 9.66
C SER A 317 -11.72 -17.34 8.16
N SER A 318 -10.52 -16.83 7.85
CA SER A 318 -10.04 -16.65 6.47
C SER A 318 -9.35 -17.90 5.91
N SER A 319 -8.82 -18.80 6.75
CA SER A 319 -8.07 -19.99 6.33
C SER A 319 -8.96 -21.24 6.34
N ARG A 320 -9.83 -21.38 5.34
CA ARG A 320 -10.71 -22.56 5.22
C ARG A 320 -9.95 -23.86 4.96
N THR A 321 -8.79 -23.80 4.30
CA THR A 321 -7.98 -25.00 4.00
C THR A 321 -7.29 -25.56 5.26
N GLY A 322 -6.74 -24.69 6.12
CA GLY A 322 -6.04 -25.12 7.34
C GLY A 322 -6.96 -25.75 8.40
N MET A 323 -8.27 -25.53 8.31
CA MET A 323 -9.23 -26.06 9.27
C MET A 323 -9.29 -27.60 9.26
N ALA A 324 -9.17 -28.23 8.09
CA ALA A 324 -9.19 -29.68 7.98
C ALA A 324 -7.96 -30.33 8.65
N GLU A 325 -6.77 -29.78 8.41
CA GLU A 325 -5.52 -30.25 9.02
C GLU A 325 -5.51 -30.04 10.54
N ARG A 326 -6.00 -28.88 11.00
CA ARG A 326 -6.12 -28.56 12.43
C ARG A 326 -7.06 -29.53 13.16
N TYR A 327 -8.23 -29.83 12.57
CA TYR A 327 -9.17 -30.79 13.13
C TYR A 327 -8.63 -32.23 13.10
N ALA A 328 -7.86 -32.60 12.07
CA ALA A 328 -7.15 -33.87 12.06
C ALA A 328 -6.11 -33.94 13.18
N ALA A 329 -5.35 -32.86 13.40
CA ALA A 329 -4.38 -32.77 14.49
C ALA A 329 -5.05 -32.88 15.87
N TYR A 330 -6.19 -32.21 16.10
CA TYR A 330 -6.95 -32.34 17.35
C TYR A 330 -7.49 -33.74 17.57
N ARG A 331 -7.95 -34.42 16.51
CA ARG A 331 -8.37 -35.83 16.60
C ARG A 331 -7.20 -36.70 17.05
N THR A 332 -6.05 -36.62 16.38
CA THR A 332 -4.86 -37.39 16.74
C THR A 332 -4.39 -37.06 18.16
N ALA A 333 -4.47 -35.80 18.56
CA ALA A 333 -4.10 -35.36 19.90
C ALA A 333 -5.03 -35.93 20.99
N ARG A 334 -6.34 -36.00 20.72
CA ARG A 334 -7.32 -36.65 21.59
C ARG A 334 -7.11 -38.16 21.68
N GLU A 335 -6.84 -38.80 20.55
CA GLU A 335 -6.57 -40.25 20.48
C GLU A 335 -5.32 -40.66 21.26
N THR A 336 -4.30 -39.80 21.25
CA THR A 336 -3.04 -40.01 22.01
C THR A 336 -3.14 -39.60 23.48
N GLY A 337 -4.24 -38.96 23.90
CA GLY A 337 -4.57 -38.69 25.30
C GLY A 337 -3.75 -37.60 25.98
N TRP A 338 -2.94 -36.83 25.24
CA TRP A 338 -2.12 -35.75 25.82
C TRP A 338 -2.88 -34.41 25.95
N VAL A 339 -4.08 -34.31 25.37
CA VAL A 339 -4.93 -33.10 25.44
C VAL A 339 -6.37 -33.43 25.80
N THR A 340 -6.97 -32.57 26.61
CA THR A 340 -8.37 -32.60 27.03
C THR A 340 -9.25 -31.74 26.11
N ASN A 341 -10.58 -31.93 26.19
CA ASN A 341 -11.53 -31.10 25.47
C ASN A 341 -11.43 -29.61 25.84
N ASP A 342 -11.26 -29.32 27.13
CA ASP A 342 -11.18 -27.94 27.60
C ASP A 342 -9.88 -27.27 27.15
N GLU A 343 -8.78 -28.01 27.02
CA GLU A 343 -7.54 -27.48 26.43
C GLU A 343 -7.71 -27.15 24.94
N ILE A 344 -8.35 -28.02 24.15
CA ILE A 344 -8.66 -27.72 22.74
C ILE A 344 -9.60 -26.51 22.63
N ARG A 345 -10.61 -26.42 23.50
CA ARG A 345 -11.52 -25.26 23.52
C ARG A 345 -10.80 -23.98 23.92
N ALA A 346 -9.86 -24.05 24.86
CA ALA A 346 -9.03 -22.91 25.23
C ALA A 346 -8.13 -22.45 24.07
N TRP A 347 -7.56 -23.40 23.30
CA TRP A 347 -6.82 -23.07 22.08
C TRP A 347 -7.69 -22.41 21.00
N GLU A 348 -8.95 -22.83 20.89
CA GLU A 348 -9.95 -22.24 19.99
C GLU A 348 -10.64 -21.00 20.59
N HIS A 349 -10.15 -20.48 21.72
CA HIS A 349 -10.70 -19.32 22.42
C HIS A 349 -12.18 -19.44 22.83
N LEU A 350 -12.67 -20.67 22.96
CA LEU A 350 -14.03 -20.97 23.38
C LEU A 350 -14.12 -21.11 24.90
N ALA A 351 -15.30 -20.81 25.45
CA ALA A 351 -15.57 -21.04 26.86
C ALA A 351 -15.44 -22.54 27.22
N PRO A 352 -14.92 -22.91 28.41
CA PRO A 352 -14.88 -24.28 28.88
C PRO A 352 -16.24 -24.95 28.84
N LEU A 353 -16.28 -26.28 28.70
CA LEU A 353 -17.56 -27.01 28.82
C LEU A 353 -18.05 -26.96 30.27
N ASP A 354 -19.37 -26.90 30.45
CA ASP A 354 -19.96 -27.07 31.77
C ASP A 354 -19.66 -28.51 32.26
N PRO A 355 -19.14 -28.73 33.47
CA PRO A 355 -18.88 -30.07 34.00
C PRO A 355 -20.09 -31.01 33.91
N ALA A 356 -21.33 -30.50 33.93
CA ALA A 356 -22.54 -31.31 33.72
C ALA A 356 -22.67 -31.88 32.29
N SER A 357 -22.08 -31.20 31.30
CA SER A 357 -22.08 -31.63 29.90
C SER A 357 -20.94 -32.61 29.55
N GLN A 358 -19.93 -32.73 30.41
CA GLN A 358 -18.82 -33.66 30.25
C GLN A 358 -19.22 -35.12 30.62
N GLN A 359 -20.11 -35.30 31.61
CA GLN A 359 -20.58 -36.61 32.06
C GLN A 359 -21.47 -37.35 31.07
N ILE A 360 -22.12 -36.65 30.14
CA ILE A 360 -23.05 -37.27 29.17
C ILE A 360 -22.30 -38.05 28.08
N GLY A 361 -21.04 -37.68 27.79
CA GLY A 361 -20.21 -38.36 26.79
C GLY A 361 -19.58 -39.65 27.31
N GLU A 362 -19.05 -39.64 28.55
CA GLU A 362 -18.39 -40.82 29.14
C GLU A 362 -19.36 -41.97 29.43
N ASP A 363 -20.62 -41.67 29.81
CA ASP A 363 -21.65 -42.68 30.05
C ASP A 363 -22.19 -43.34 28.76
N GLN A 364 -21.99 -42.72 27.60
CA GLN A 364 -22.37 -43.29 26.30
C GLN A 364 -21.28 -44.22 25.73
N ASP A 365 -20.01 -43.87 25.91
CA ASP A 365 -18.88 -44.72 25.51
C ASP A 365 -18.67 -45.92 26.45
N ALA A 366 -19.11 -45.83 27.71
CA ALA A 366 -19.11 -46.96 28.65
C ALA A 366 -20.24 -47.99 28.42
N LYS A 367 -21.17 -47.70 27.49
CA LYS A 367 -22.31 -48.58 27.14
C LYS A 367 -22.25 -49.16 25.72
N ALA A 368 -21.15 -48.98 24.99
CA ALA A 368 -20.93 -49.53 23.66
C ALA A 368 -20.04 -50.77 23.67
#